data_AF-A0A450UEW1-F1
#
_entry.id   AF-A0A450UEW1-F1
#
_cell.length_a   1.000
_cell.length_b   1.000
_cell.length_c   1.000
_cell.angle_alpha   90.00
_cell.angle_beta   90.00
_cell.angle_gamma   90.00
#
_symmetry.space_group_name_H-M   'P 1'
#
loop_
_entity.id
_entity.type
_entity.pdbx_description
1 polymer ?
#
loop_
_entity_poly.entity_id
_entity_poly.type
_entity_poly.pdbx_seq_one_letter_code
_entity_poly.pdbx_strand_id
1 'polypeptide(L)'
;MFEYVLYSHFCLREGETDLIKEHLDNIKDILEDPKHPGMLVLFYDPSWLSLLNTVGHDFDPMEFSDEFSHAREFQKFVDKEANKDITNNGPRRIRLITVGDLYRIVNNLRGDRPGREATRLRRFLTGSVSGRATGTRYDTSKVVEAIVRLRQIGSGIPVFRIDWDALFNEDTLDKYLRLSISRVLEDYRECNKEPSFHSFVLSAGYVEQERDKPVEERSIDNWLRAFATRVFPALLATRETLNSTSKAVPEDLENACDPELARKFYGLNSDGRDIEVEKTDDGTAPKEGITSFGSHPFKSVVSGSLLCLSDGAILDLPPFSNFQRNVMWIDDHLKYALHRDLGHFSQDRIPAQGQRRYLTARIPGTYVLKDRPDIEKTGHYTLGTYLPTVLRGTIVDAWIQPKPAANLQHIDVDESIERGEKTFSKGVLTRALANALRTGRIDETLIPKLKDELRHVAMKRIAQVANQWKDLSTTKNGEKQDSLAALWVTNPSKNRAISDMEDDAAKQLEVKGKDWIGWGLFKDPKSDLLNPENLNPKVSEDLNILIDDAINYIEWTLEWPRFIQSVRAVPQGELRLDLQWKSES
;
A
#
# COMPACT_ATOMS: atom_id res chain seq x y z
N MET A 1 -4.13 11.35 -29.25
CA MET A 1 -2.94 11.01 -28.45
C MET A 1 -3.40 10.83 -27.02
N PHE A 2 -2.86 9.87 -26.26
CA PHE A 2 -3.26 9.66 -24.86
C PHE A 2 -2.53 10.66 -23.95
N GLU A 3 -3.19 11.13 -22.89
CA GLU A 3 -2.59 12.00 -21.87
C GLU A 3 -2.26 11.27 -20.58
N TYR A 4 -2.87 10.12 -20.30
CA TYR A 4 -2.59 9.28 -19.14
C TYR A 4 -2.93 7.80 -19.40
N VAL A 5 -2.40 6.93 -18.54
CA VAL A 5 -2.79 5.52 -18.45
C VAL A 5 -3.35 5.24 -17.05
N LEU A 6 -4.60 4.79 -16.95
CA LEU A 6 -5.11 4.16 -15.73
C LEU A 6 -4.66 2.71 -15.70
N TYR A 7 -4.06 2.29 -14.58
CA TYR A 7 -3.72 0.90 -14.33
C TYR A 7 -4.54 0.38 -13.15
N SER A 8 -5.20 -0.76 -13.34
CA SER A 8 -5.90 -1.46 -12.25
C SER A 8 -5.62 -2.95 -12.27
N HIS A 9 -5.42 -3.51 -11.07
CA HIS A 9 -5.36 -4.95 -10.89
C HIS A 9 -6.76 -5.50 -10.71
N PHE A 10 -7.23 -6.23 -11.71
CA PHE A 10 -8.57 -6.78 -11.78
C PHE A 10 -8.59 -8.21 -11.23
N CYS A 11 -9.36 -8.43 -10.16
CA CYS A 11 -9.51 -9.72 -9.51
C CYS A 11 -10.90 -10.27 -9.85
N LEU A 12 -11.01 -11.29 -10.70
CA LEU A 12 -12.29 -11.91 -11.04
C LEU A 12 -12.84 -12.75 -9.88
N ARG A 13 -14.03 -12.39 -9.39
CA ARG A 13 -14.95 -13.25 -8.65
C ARG A 13 -16.10 -13.70 -9.56
N GLU A 14 -16.85 -14.72 -9.14
CA GLU A 14 -18.05 -15.17 -9.86
C GLU A 14 -19.05 -14.00 -10.02
N GLY A 15 -19.51 -13.75 -11.25
CA GLY A 15 -20.50 -12.70 -11.59
C GLY A 15 -19.94 -11.38 -12.14
N GLU A 16 -18.63 -11.14 -12.09
CA GLU A 16 -18.06 -9.81 -12.36
C GLU A 16 -17.83 -9.47 -13.85
N THR A 17 -18.12 -10.38 -14.79
CA THR A 17 -18.26 -9.97 -16.21
C THR A 17 -19.37 -8.95 -16.40
N ASP A 18 -20.37 -8.96 -15.52
CA ASP A 18 -21.48 -8.01 -15.56
C ASP A 18 -21.05 -6.63 -15.01
N LEU A 19 -20.18 -6.58 -13.98
CA LEU A 19 -19.59 -5.32 -13.50
C LEU A 19 -18.88 -4.55 -14.62
N ILE A 20 -18.09 -5.24 -15.45
CA ILE A 20 -17.45 -4.60 -16.59
C ILE A 20 -18.50 -4.02 -17.53
N LYS A 21 -19.53 -4.79 -17.90
CA LYS A 21 -20.58 -4.31 -18.82
C LYS A 21 -21.31 -3.09 -18.27
N GLU A 22 -21.66 -3.13 -16.99
CA GLU A 22 -22.39 -2.07 -16.29
C GLU A 22 -21.62 -0.74 -16.28
N HIS A 23 -20.30 -0.79 -16.07
CA HIS A 23 -19.48 0.41 -15.92
C HIS A 23 -18.73 0.81 -17.20
N LEU A 24 -18.78 -0.01 -18.25
CA LEU A 24 -17.95 0.16 -19.44
C LEU A 24 -18.15 1.50 -20.13
N ASP A 25 -19.40 1.93 -20.26
CA ASP A 25 -19.74 3.16 -20.99
C ASP A 25 -19.30 4.39 -20.21
N ASN A 26 -19.44 4.40 -18.88
CA ASN A 26 -18.93 5.46 -18.01
C ASN A 26 -17.39 5.52 -18.06
N ILE A 27 -16.73 4.36 -18.04
CA ILE A 27 -15.27 4.28 -18.19
C ILE A 27 -14.85 4.82 -19.57
N LYS A 28 -15.54 4.43 -20.65
CA LYS A 28 -15.26 4.95 -22.01
C LYS A 28 -15.41 6.47 -22.04
N ASP A 29 -16.50 7.02 -21.50
CA ASP A 29 -16.74 8.47 -21.45
C ASP A 29 -15.59 9.23 -20.75
N ILE A 30 -15.04 8.69 -19.66
CA ILE A 30 -13.89 9.27 -18.96
C ILE A 30 -12.62 9.18 -19.81
N LEU A 31 -12.36 8.05 -20.44
CA LEU A 31 -11.17 7.83 -21.29
C LEU A 31 -11.24 8.61 -22.62
N GLU A 32 -12.45 8.97 -23.06
CA GLU A 32 -12.71 9.72 -24.29
C GLU A 32 -12.89 11.23 -24.05
N ASP A 33 -12.64 11.71 -22.82
CA ASP A 33 -12.63 13.14 -22.50
C ASP A 33 -11.83 13.92 -23.56
N PRO A 34 -12.45 14.86 -24.30
CA PRO A 34 -11.75 15.66 -25.29
C PRO A 34 -10.59 16.48 -24.71
N LYS A 35 -10.65 16.85 -23.41
CA LYS A 35 -9.60 17.58 -22.71
C LYS A 35 -8.47 16.68 -22.25
N HIS A 36 -8.81 15.49 -21.78
CA HIS A 36 -7.86 14.54 -21.19
C HIS A 36 -8.09 13.11 -21.70
N PRO A 37 -7.79 12.81 -22.97
CA PRO A 37 -8.00 11.49 -23.53
C PRO A 37 -7.09 10.45 -22.85
N GLY A 38 -7.67 9.41 -22.24
CA GLY A 38 -6.97 8.38 -21.48
C GLY A 38 -6.91 7.00 -22.14
N MET A 39 -6.19 6.09 -21.49
CA MET A 39 -6.23 4.65 -21.72
C MET A 39 -6.37 3.91 -20.39
N LEU A 40 -7.13 2.82 -20.35
CA LEU A 40 -7.23 1.91 -19.22
C LEU A 40 -6.49 0.59 -19.54
N VAL A 41 -5.68 0.17 -18.59
CA VAL A 41 -4.99 -1.11 -18.56
C VAL A 41 -5.49 -1.90 -17.36
N LEU A 42 -6.15 -3.02 -17.62
CA LEU A 42 -6.60 -3.98 -16.62
C LEU A 42 -5.64 -5.17 -16.61
N PHE A 43 -5.04 -5.49 -15.47
CA PHE A 43 -4.27 -6.73 -15.33
C PHE A 43 -5.13 -7.80 -14.65
N TYR A 44 -5.28 -8.96 -15.30
CA TYR A 44 -5.99 -10.12 -14.76
C TYR A 44 -5.03 -11.26 -14.37
N ASP A 45 -5.10 -11.67 -13.10
CA ASP A 45 -4.17 -12.62 -12.46
C ASP A 45 -4.82 -13.96 -12.03
N PRO A 46 -5.31 -14.81 -12.93
CA PRO A 46 -5.66 -16.18 -12.53
C PRO A 46 -4.43 -17.10 -12.48
N SER A 47 -3.25 -16.68 -12.96
CA SER A 47 -2.17 -17.62 -13.31
C SER A 47 -0.76 -17.07 -13.15
N TRP A 48 -0.53 -15.97 -12.42
CA TRP A 48 0.83 -15.42 -12.29
C TRP A 48 1.76 -16.36 -11.56
N LEU A 49 1.30 -17.00 -10.48
CA LEU A 49 2.11 -17.99 -9.78
C LEU A 49 2.45 -19.18 -10.69
N SER A 50 1.48 -19.65 -11.49
CA SER A 50 1.66 -20.71 -12.48
C SER A 50 2.68 -20.31 -13.55
N LEU A 51 2.63 -19.07 -14.05
CA LEU A 51 3.65 -18.52 -14.94
C LEU A 51 5.03 -18.53 -14.29
N LEU A 52 5.16 -18.04 -13.05
CA LEU A 52 6.46 -17.97 -12.37
C LEU A 52 7.03 -19.34 -12.02
N ASN A 53 6.18 -20.34 -11.80
CA ASN A 53 6.60 -21.73 -11.60
C ASN A 53 7.13 -22.38 -12.87
N THR A 54 6.72 -21.88 -14.03
CA THR A 54 7.09 -22.44 -15.34
C THR A 54 8.27 -21.71 -15.99
N VAL A 55 8.71 -20.58 -15.43
CA VAL A 55 9.95 -19.93 -15.86
C VAL A 55 11.11 -20.91 -15.74
N GLY A 56 11.94 -21.00 -16.77
CA GLY A 56 13.12 -21.87 -16.81
C GLY A 56 12.83 -23.30 -17.29
N HIS A 57 11.59 -23.62 -17.65
CA HIS A 57 11.26 -24.82 -18.41
C HIS A 57 11.42 -24.60 -19.93
N ASP A 58 11.66 -25.68 -20.68
CA ASP A 58 11.86 -25.65 -22.14
C ASP A 58 10.55 -25.63 -22.96
N PHE A 59 9.42 -25.35 -22.34
CA PHE A 59 8.11 -25.28 -22.99
C PHE A 59 7.42 -23.94 -22.72
N ASP A 60 6.53 -23.51 -23.61
CA ASP A 60 5.70 -22.33 -23.38
C ASP A 60 4.51 -22.70 -22.48
N PRO A 61 4.45 -22.22 -21.22
CA PRO A 61 3.36 -22.57 -20.30
C PRO A 61 1.98 -22.15 -20.81
N MET A 62 1.90 -21.18 -21.71
CA MET A 62 0.66 -20.72 -22.32
C MET A 62 -0.04 -21.80 -23.16
N GLU A 63 0.71 -22.81 -23.62
CA GLU A 63 0.19 -23.89 -24.46
C GLU A 63 -0.37 -25.06 -23.64
N PHE A 64 -0.04 -25.16 -22.35
CA PHE A 64 -0.25 -26.38 -21.56
C PHE A 64 -1.10 -26.23 -20.30
N SER A 65 -1.54 -25.03 -19.91
CA SER A 65 -2.39 -24.83 -18.73
C SER A 65 -3.77 -24.25 -19.06
N ASP A 66 -4.80 -24.90 -18.52
CA ASP A 66 -6.22 -24.51 -18.65
C ASP A 66 -6.50 -23.14 -18.03
N GLU A 67 -5.72 -22.72 -17.03
CA GLU A 67 -5.87 -21.40 -16.38
C GLU A 67 -5.59 -20.27 -17.39
N PHE A 68 -4.63 -20.46 -18.31
CA PHE A 68 -4.35 -19.50 -19.38
C PHE A 68 -5.47 -19.47 -20.43
N SER A 69 -6.21 -20.56 -20.62
CA SER A 69 -7.37 -20.58 -21.52
C SER A 69 -8.49 -19.68 -21.01
N HIS A 70 -8.79 -19.71 -19.70
CA HIS A 70 -9.75 -18.80 -19.08
C HIS A 70 -9.33 -17.33 -19.23
N ALA A 71 -8.04 -17.01 -19.01
CA ALA A 71 -7.53 -15.66 -19.23
C ALA A 71 -7.69 -15.20 -20.68
N ARG A 72 -7.47 -16.08 -21.66
CA ARG A 72 -7.69 -15.80 -23.09
C ARG A 72 -9.16 -15.61 -23.45
N GLU A 73 -10.06 -16.39 -22.85
CA GLU A 73 -11.50 -16.23 -23.07
C GLU A 73 -12.00 -14.91 -22.51
N PHE A 74 -11.57 -14.55 -21.29
CA PHE A 74 -11.89 -13.28 -20.69
C PHE A 74 -11.32 -12.09 -21.49
N GLN A 75 -10.10 -12.23 -22.02
CA GLN A 75 -9.53 -11.27 -22.96
C GLN A 75 -10.43 -11.07 -24.19
N LYS A 76 -10.89 -12.16 -24.82
CA LYS A 76 -11.78 -12.07 -25.99
C LYS A 76 -13.11 -11.39 -25.63
N PHE A 77 -13.62 -11.63 -24.43
CA PHE A 77 -14.81 -10.96 -23.92
C PHE A 77 -14.57 -9.44 -23.79
N VAL A 78 -13.52 -9.00 -23.08
CA VAL A 78 -13.20 -7.57 -22.94
C VAL A 78 -12.95 -6.93 -24.30
N ASP A 79 -12.19 -7.58 -25.18
CA ASP A 79 -11.94 -7.07 -26.54
C ASP A 79 -13.25 -6.95 -27.34
N LYS A 80 -14.19 -7.89 -27.17
CA LYS A 80 -15.50 -7.81 -27.83
C LYS A 80 -16.30 -6.65 -27.27
N GLU A 81 -16.45 -6.53 -25.95
CA GLU A 81 -17.30 -5.54 -25.31
C GLU A 81 -16.74 -4.11 -25.43
N ALA A 82 -15.44 -3.92 -25.15
CA ALA A 82 -14.79 -2.62 -25.20
C ALA A 82 -14.69 -2.04 -26.62
N ASN A 83 -14.63 -2.89 -27.65
CA ASN A 83 -14.46 -2.45 -29.04
C ASN A 83 -15.75 -2.52 -29.87
N LYS A 84 -16.93 -2.77 -29.27
CA LYS A 84 -18.22 -2.81 -29.98
C LYS A 84 -18.52 -1.56 -30.81
N ASP A 85 -18.10 -0.39 -30.31
CA ASP A 85 -18.42 0.92 -30.90
C ASP A 85 -17.22 1.57 -31.61
N ILE A 86 -16.05 0.93 -31.58
CA ILE A 86 -14.87 1.44 -32.26
C ILE A 86 -15.03 1.14 -33.74
N THR A 87 -15.35 2.16 -34.53
CA THR A 87 -15.13 2.12 -35.99
C THR A 87 -13.69 1.63 -36.22
N ASN A 88 -13.49 0.67 -37.14
CA ASN A 88 -12.28 -0.17 -37.31
C ASN A 88 -10.89 0.52 -37.27
N ASN A 89 -10.79 1.84 -37.14
CA ASN A 89 -9.57 2.65 -37.19
C ASN A 89 -9.28 3.50 -35.92
N GLY A 90 -10.05 3.37 -34.82
CA GLY A 90 -9.79 4.09 -33.57
C GLY A 90 -8.76 3.39 -32.66
N PRO A 91 -7.95 4.11 -31.86
CA PRO A 91 -7.00 3.48 -30.94
C PRO A 91 -7.74 2.84 -29.75
N ARG A 92 -7.42 1.58 -29.43
CA ARG A 92 -8.05 0.86 -28.31
C ARG A 92 -7.78 1.56 -26.97
N ARG A 93 -8.88 1.97 -26.31
CA ARG A 93 -8.88 2.71 -25.03
C ARG A 93 -8.79 1.82 -23.81
N ILE A 94 -9.36 0.62 -23.87
CA ILE A 94 -9.37 -0.34 -22.75
C ILE A 94 -8.61 -1.58 -23.19
N ARG A 95 -7.66 -2.01 -22.38
CA ARG A 95 -6.78 -3.14 -22.68
C ARG A 95 -6.70 -4.06 -21.48
N LEU A 96 -7.04 -5.32 -21.70
CA LEU A 96 -6.74 -6.37 -20.75
C LEU A 96 -5.31 -6.89 -21.01
N ILE A 97 -4.53 -6.99 -19.95
CA ILE A 97 -3.23 -7.67 -19.90
C ILE A 97 -3.43 -8.93 -19.09
N THR A 98 -2.88 -10.02 -19.60
CA THR A 98 -2.80 -11.29 -18.92
C THR A 98 -1.34 -11.62 -18.62
N VAL A 99 -1.13 -12.63 -17.79
CA VAL A 99 0.20 -13.17 -17.51
C VAL A 99 0.94 -13.64 -18.78
N GLY A 100 0.20 -14.02 -19.84
CA GLY A 100 0.79 -14.37 -21.13
C GLY A 100 1.47 -13.21 -21.83
N ASP A 101 0.91 -12.00 -21.72
CA ASP A 101 1.54 -10.79 -22.24
C ASP A 101 2.87 -10.48 -21.53
N LEU A 102 3.02 -10.93 -20.28
CA LEU A 102 4.20 -10.70 -19.46
C LEU A 102 5.27 -11.81 -19.63
N TYR A 103 4.91 -12.96 -20.21
CA TYR A 103 5.81 -14.11 -20.33
C TYR A 103 7.14 -13.76 -21.01
N ARG A 104 7.12 -12.99 -22.11
CA ARG A 104 8.35 -12.58 -22.81
C ARG A 104 9.32 -11.83 -21.90
N ILE A 105 8.82 -10.90 -21.08
CA ILE A 105 9.61 -10.12 -20.13
C ILE A 105 10.21 -11.03 -19.06
N VAL A 106 9.37 -11.89 -18.47
CA VAL A 106 9.78 -12.76 -17.37
C VAL A 106 10.76 -13.84 -17.86
N ASN A 107 10.52 -14.40 -19.04
CA ASN A 107 11.39 -15.41 -19.65
C ASN A 107 12.77 -14.83 -19.99
N ASN A 108 12.87 -13.55 -20.39
CA ASN A 108 14.15 -12.88 -20.61
C ASN A 108 15.03 -12.79 -19.35
N LEU A 109 14.43 -12.86 -18.16
CA LEU A 109 15.17 -12.81 -16.89
C LEU A 109 15.86 -14.13 -16.52
N ARG A 110 15.56 -15.23 -17.22
CA ARG A 110 16.10 -16.56 -16.92
C ARG A 110 17.61 -16.70 -17.11
N GLY A 111 18.25 -15.74 -17.80
CA GLY A 111 19.68 -15.78 -18.13
C GLY A 111 20.11 -17.06 -18.84
N ASP A 112 21.37 -17.46 -18.63
CA ASP A 112 21.99 -18.63 -19.26
C ASP A 112 21.83 -19.92 -18.41
N ARG A 113 21.28 -19.83 -17.19
CA ARG A 113 21.14 -20.95 -16.24
C ARG A 113 19.68 -21.13 -15.79
N PRO A 114 18.83 -21.76 -16.62
CA PRO A 114 17.37 -21.73 -16.48
C PRO A 114 16.88 -22.12 -15.08
N GLY A 115 17.35 -23.21 -14.49
CA GLY A 115 16.81 -23.69 -13.20
C GLY A 115 17.13 -22.83 -11.97
N ARG A 116 18.40 -22.38 -11.82
CA ARG A 116 18.81 -21.58 -10.66
C ARG A 116 18.33 -20.14 -10.78
N GLU A 117 18.41 -19.55 -11.98
CA GLU A 117 17.96 -18.19 -12.23
C GLU A 117 16.43 -18.10 -12.21
N ALA A 118 15.69 -19.09 -12.71
CA ALA A 118 14.24 -19.12 -12.55
C ALA A 118 13.81 -19.26 -11.10
N THR A 119 14.49 -20.09 -10.30
CA THR A 119 14.21 -20.17 -8.86
C THR A 119 14.45 -18.82 -8.22
N ARG A 120 15.60 -18.19 -8.48
CA ARG A 120 15.93 -16.84 -7.96
C ARG A 120 14.91 -15.79 -8.41
N LEU A 121 14.48 -15.81 -9.67
CA LEU A 121 13.47 -14.91 -10.22
C LEU A 121 12.10 -15.14 -9.58
N ARG A 122 11.69 -16.39 -9.39
CA ARG A 122 10.46 -16.73 -8.68
C ARG A 122 10.55 -16.20 -7.25
N ARG A 123 11.66 -16.39 -6.54
CA ARG A 123 11.86 -15.80 -5.21
C ARG A 123 11.80 -14.28 -5.25
N PHE A 124 12.36 -13.67 -6.28
CA PHE A 124 12.37 -12.22 -6.48
C PHE A 124 10.97 -11.65 -6.75
N LEU A 125 10.15 -12.31 -7.57
CA LEU A 125 8.82 -11.84 -7.97
C LEU A 125 7.67 -12.31 -7.06
N THR A 126 7.87 -13.37 -6.28
CA THR A 126 6.88 -13.90 -5.31
C THR A 126 7.33 -13.78 -3.85
N GLY A 127 8.56 -13.36 -3.59
CA GLY A 127 9.20 -13.30 -2.27
C GLY A 127 9.36 -14.65 -1.53
N SER A 128 9.24 -15.81 -2.20
CA SER A 128 9.27 -17.13 -1.54
C SER A 128 10.70 -17.61 -1.24
N VAL A 129 11.11 -17.73 0.02
CA VAL A 129 12.44 -18.25 0.40
C VAL A 129 12.48 -19.79 0.49
N SER A 130 11.35 -20.47 0.71
CA SER A 130 11.32 -21.91 1.06
C SER A 130 10.76 -22.85 -0.02
N GLY A 131 10.41 -22.36 -1.22
CA GLY A 131 9.85 -23.20 -2.29
C GLY A 131 8.44 -23.73 -2.01
N ARG A 132 7.87 -23.42 -0.84
CA ARG A 132 6.46 -23.66 -0.48
C ARG A 132 5.73 -22.33 -0.44
N ALA A 133 5.39 -21.77 -1.60
CA ALA A 133 4.39 -20.71 -1.69
C ALA A 133 3.04 -21.34 -2.01
N THR A 134 2.06 -21.18 -1.12
CA THR A 134 0.69 -21.73 -1.28
C THR A 134 -0.29 -20.72 -1.89
N GLY A 135 0.18 -19.66 -2.56
CA GLY A 135 -0.68 -18.67 -3.22
C GLY A 135 0.07 -17.46 -3.81
N THR A 136 -0.64 -16.66 -4.62
CA THR A 136 -0.21 -15.33 -5.07
C THR A 136 -0.19 -14.38 -3.86
N ARG A 137 0.91 -13.64 -3.67
CA ARG A 137 1.00 -12.68 -2.56
C ARG A 137 0.28 -11.38 -2.93
N TYR A 138 -0.25 -10.69 -1.92
CA TYR A 138 -1.04 -9.45 -2.03
C TYR A 138 -0.39 -8.38 -2.94
N ASP A 139 0.94 -8.32 -3.02
CA ASP A 139 1.66 -7.24 -3.70
C ASP A 139 2.19 -7.59 -5.10
N THR A 140 1.87 -8.77 -5.59
CA THR A 140 2.38 -9.28 -6.88
C THR A 140 2.02 -8.34 -8.05
N SER A 141 0.83 -7.74 -8.02
CA SER A 141 0.35 -6.80 -9.04
C SER A 141 1.18 -5.51 -9.16
N LYS A 142 1.98 -5.16 -8.15
CA LYS A 142 2.90 -4.01 -8.21
C LYS A 142 4.09 -4.25 -9.15
N VAL A 143 4.50 -5.50 -9.34
CA VAL A 143 5.51 -5.84 -10.36
C VAL A 143 4.95 -5.56 -11.74
N VAL A 144 3.71 -5.97 -12.00
CA VAL A 144 3.05 -5.75 -13.28
C VAL A 144 2.80 -4.26 -13.51
N GLU A 145 2.38 -3.53 -12.48
CA GLU A 145 2.32 -2.07 -12.50
C GLU A 145 3.66 -1.45 -12.89
N ALA A 146 4.75 -1.91 -12.27
CA ALA A 146 6.09 -1.42 -12.58
C ALA A 146 6.48 -1.72 -14.03
N ILE A 147 6.11 -2.88 -14.58
CA ILE A 147 6.28 -3.18 -16.01
C ILE A 147 5.53 -2.14 -16.84
N VAL A 148 4.23 -1.91 -16.57
CA VAL A 148 3.43 -0.92 -17.31
C VAL A 148 4.09 0.46 -17.27
N ARG A 149 4.53 0.90 -16.08
CA ARG A 149 5.27 2.16 -15.88
C ARG A 149 6.57 2.24 -16.70
N LEU A 150 7.41 1.21 -16.64
CA LEU A 150 8.70 1.14 -17.38
C LEU A 150 8.52 1.20 -18.89
N ARG A 151 7.39 0.69 -19.39
CA ARG A 151 7.02 0.76 -20.82
C ARG A 151 6.55 2.15 -21.26
N GLN A 152 6.14 3.00 -20.31
CA GLN A 152 5.76 4.39 -20.58
C GLN A 152 6.90 5.40 -20.36
N ILE A 153 8.05 4.99 -19.83
CA ILE A 153 9.21 5.88 -19.64
C ILE A 153 9.59 6.54 -20.97
N GLY A 154 9.73 7.86 -20.94
CA GLY A 154 10.05 8.70 -22.09
C GLY A 154 8.85 9.06 -22.99
N SER A 155 7.64 8.55 -22.72
CA SER A 155 6.43 8.95 -23.46
C SER A 155 5.85 10.29 -22.99
N GLY A 156 6.22 10.74 -21.78
CA GLY A 156 5.60 11.89 -21.11
C GLY A 156 4.18 11.62 -20.60
N ILE A 157 3.73 10.36 -20.63
CA ILE A 157 2.37 9.95 -20.24
C ILE A 157 2.44 9.25 -18.87
N PRO A 158 1.83 9.82 -17.81
CA PRO A 158 1.82 9.20 -16.49
C PRO A 158 0.94 7.95 -16.46
N VAL A 159 1.35 7.01 -15.63
CA VAL A 159 0.52 5.88 -15.21
C VAL A 159 -0.05 6.19 -13.83
N PHE A 160 -1.38 6.16 -13.71
CA PHE A 160 -2.10 6.31 -12.45
C PHE A 160 -2.65 4.95 -12.02
N ARG A 161 -2.22 4.47 -10.86
CA ARG A 161 -2.78 3.25 -10.28
C ARG A 161 -4.09 3.58 -9.56
N ILE A 162 -5.12 2.79 -9.82
CA ILE A 162 -6.41 2.86 -9.14
C ILE A 162 -6.83 1.45 -8.74
N ASP A 163 -7.35 1.29 -7.51
CA ASP A 163 -7.89 -0.01 -7.10
C ASP A 163 -9.15 -0.32 -7.90
N TRP A 164 -9.37 -1.60 -8.20
CA TRP A 164 -10.51 -2.00 -9.04
C TRP A 164 -11.85 -1.64 -8.39
N ASP A 165 -11.95 -1.75 -7.06
CA ASP A 165 -13.13 -1.40 -6.26
C ASP A 165 -13.36 0.14 -6.13
N ALA A 166 -12.39 0.95 -6.57
CA ALA A 166 -12.58 2.37 -6.79
C ALA A 166 -12.90 2.69 -8.26
N LEU A 167 -12.37 1.91 -9.19
CA LEU A 167 -12.65 2.08 -10.63
C LEU A 167 -14.08 1.64 -11.00
N PHE A 168 -14.57 0.55 -10.43
CA PHE A 168 -15.90 0.00 -10.70
C PHE A 168 -16.90 0.41 -9.61
N ASN A 169 -16.94 1.71 -9.30
CA ASN A 169 -17.85 2.32 -8.33
C ASN A 169 -18.56 3.51 -9.00
N GLU A 170 -19.88 3.43 -9.15
CA GLU A 170 -20.69 4.45 -9.86
C GLU A 170 -20.48 5.86 -9.28
N ASP A 171 -20.49 6.01 -7.95
CA ASP A 171 -20.31 7.30 -7.28
C ASP A 171 -18.92 7.91 -7.58
N THR A 172 -17.90 7.08 -7.82
CA THR A 172 -16.55 7.50 -8.16
C THR A 172 -16.45 7.99 -9.58
N LEU A 173 -16.98 7.21 -10.53
CA LEU A 173 -16.83 7.46 -11.96
C LEU A 173 -17.44 8.80 -12.37
N ASP A 174 -18.68 9.07 -11.94
CA ASP A 174 -19.44 10.21 -12.44
C ASP A 174 -19.03 11.54 -11.79
N LYS A 175 -18.57 11.52 -10.53
CA LYS A 175 -18.38 12.75 -9.75
C LYS A 175 -16.92 13.08 -9.41
N TYR A 176 -16.06 12.08 -9.18
CA TYR A 176 -14.75 12.32 -8.58
C TYR A 176 -13.58 11.96 -9.48
N LEU A 177 -13.69 10.88 -10.26
CA LEU A 177 -12.55 10.35 -11.00
C LEU A 177 -12.02 11.34 -12.04
N ARG A 178 -12.91 11.94 -12.85
CA ARG A 178 -12.52 12.90 -13.90
C ARG A 178 -11.80 14.12 -13.31
N LEU A 179 -12.35 14.72 -12.26
CA LEU A 179 -11.74 15.87 -11.58
C LEU A 179 -10.38 15.52 -10.98
N SER A 180 -10.28 14.36 -10.32
CA SER A 180 -9.05 13.89 -9.71
C SER A 180 -7.98 13.60 -10.76
N ILE A 181 -8.33 12.97 -11.90
CA ILE A 181 -7.42 12.76 -13.03
C ILE A 181 -6.88 14.10 -13.54
N SER A 182 -7.74 15.08 -13.82
CA SER A 182 -7.32 16.40 -14.31
C SER A 182 -6.30 17.05 -13.37
N ARG A 183 -6.59 17.10 -12.07
CA ARG A 183 -5.71 17.74 -11.08
C ARG A 183 -4.39 16.99 -10.86
N VAL A 184 -4.45 15.66 -10.76
CA VAL A 184 -3.25 14.83 -10.62
C VAL A 184 -2.36 14.95 -11.87
N LEU A 185 -2.96 15.03 -13.06
CA LEU A 185 -2.26 15.25 -14.32
C LEU A 185 -1.64 16.65 -14.42
N GLU A 186 -2.32 17.68 -13.95
CA GLU A 186 -1.77 19.04 -13.82
C GLU A 186 -0.53 19.05 -12.93
N ASP A 187 -0.60 18.49 -11.72
CA ASP A 187 0.53 18.41 -10.79
C ASP A 187 1.69 17.58 -11.38
N TYR A 188 1.40 16.46 -12.05
CA TYR A 188 2.42 15.69 -12.77
C TYR A 188 3.14 16.54 -13.84
N ARG A 189 2.39 17.33 -14.61
CA ARG A 189 2.94 18.21 -15.65
C ARG A 189 3.75 19.37 -15.05
N GLU A 190 3.32 19.94 -13.93
CA GLU A 190 4.07 20.95 -13.20
C GLU A 190 5.41 20.39 -12.72
N CYS A 191 5.41 19.20 -12.10
CA CYS A 191 6.63 18.53 -11.67
C CYS A 191 7.60 18.29 -12.83
N ASN A 192 7.12 17.75 -13.96
CA ASN A 192 7.99 17.43 -15.10
C ASN A 192 8.51 18.67 -15.87
N LYS A 193 7.89 19.84 -15.69
CA LYS A 193 8.40 21.09 -16.25
C LYS A 193 9.58 21.65 -15.47
N GLU A 194 9.68 21.34 -14.17
CA GLU A 194 10.73 21.85 -13.30
C GLU A 194 11.97 20.95 -13.37
N PRO A 195 13.10 21.43 -13.91
CA PRO A 195 14.28 20.60 -14.10
C PRO A 195 14.87 20.03 -12.82
N SER A 196 14.61 20.61 -11.64
CA SER A 196 15.09 20.06 -10.38
C SER A 196 14.26 18.88 -9.85
N PHE A 197 13.11 18.57 -10.45
CA PHE A 197 12.19 17.52 -10.02
C PHE A 197 12.35 16.28 -10.90
N HIS A 198 13.39 15.50 -10.65
CA HIS A 198 13.64 14.25 -11.39
C HIS A 198 12.89 13.03 -10.83
N SER A 199 12.68 13.01 -9.51
CA SER A 199 11.95 11.94 -8.82
C SER A 199 10.86 12.53 -7.94
N PHE A 200 9.65 12.00 -8.06
CA PHE A 200 8.52 12.34 -7.21
C PHE A 200 7.49 11.19 -7.17
N VAL A 201 6.70 11.17 -6.09
CA VAL A 201 5.58 10.24 -5.90
C VAL A 201 4.41 11.05 -5.37
N LEU A 202 3.26 10.95 -6.04
CA LEU A 202 2.04 11.68 -5.69
C LEU A 202 0.81 10.77 -5.85
N SER A 203 -0.26 11.06 -5.13
CA SER A 203 -1.56 10.38 -5.29
C SER A 203 -2.72 11.33 -5.00
N ALA A 204 -3.91 10.98 -5.46
CA ALA A 204 -5.14 11.50 -4.87
C ALA A 204 -5.38 10.91 -3.47
N GLY A 205 -6.42 11.37 -2.78
CA GLY A 205 -6.91 10.77 -1.53
C GLY A 205 -8.10 9.82 -1.73
N TYR A 206 -8.56 9.23 -0.64
CA TYR A 206 -9.95 8.75 -0.56
C TYR A 206 -10.84 9.91 -0.10
N VAL A 207 -12.15 9.84 -0.39
CA VAL A 207 -13.07 10.96 -0.13
C VAL A 207 -13.00 11.47 1.31
N GLU A 208 -12.72 12.77 1.41
CA GLU A 208 -12.66 13.55 2.66
C GLU A 208 -13.92 14.41 2.89
N GLN A 209 -15.04 14.14 2.21
CA GLN A 209 -16.20 15.05 2.11
C GLN A 209 -16.84 15.49 3.42
N GLU A 210 -16.43 14.93 4.54
CA GLU A 210 -16.91 15.29 5.87
C GLU A 210 -15.80 15.73 6.82
N ARG A 211 -14.62 16.12 6.30
CA ARG A 211 -13.56 16.74 7.10
C ARG A 211 -14.05 18.00 7.82
N ASP A 212 -14.99 18.71 7.22
CA ASP A 212 -15.62 19.89 7.79
C ASP A 212 -16.62 19.58 8.90
N LYS A 213 -17.16 18.35 8.97
CA LYS A 213 -18.02 17.94 10.08
C LYS A 213 -17.21 17.81 11.37
N PRO A 214 -17.76 18.25 12.52
CA PRO A 214 -17.21 17.95 13.83
C PRO A 214 -16.94 16.46 14.00
N VAL A 215 -15.89 16.11 14.75
CA VAL A 215 -15.48 14.71 15.01
C VAL A 215 -16.61 13.86 15.56
N GLU A 216 -17.44 14.48 16.40
CA GLU A 216 -18.58 13.87 17.08
C GLU A 216 -19.74 13.57 16.13
N GLU A 217 -19.77 14.21 14.95
CA GLU A 217 -20.81 14.04 13.92
C GLU A 217 -20.38 13.09 12.80
N ARG A 218 -19.16 12.55 12.85
CA ARG A 218 -18.65 11.59 11.86
C ARG A 218 -19.16 10.19 12.16
N SER A 219 -19.89 9.62 11.21
CA SER A 219 -20.30 8.20 11.21
C SER A 219 -19.11 7.26 11.06
N ILE A 220 -19.29 5.96 11.34
CA ILE A 220 -18.25 4.95 11.10
C ILE A 220 -17.78 4.94 9.65
N ASP A 221 -18.70 5.13 8.71
CA ASP A 221 -18.40 5.14 7.28
C ASP A 221 -17.42 6.26 6.93
N ASN A 222 -17.57 7.44 7.57
CA ASN A 222 -16.62 8.54 7.40
C ASN A 222 -15.22 8.15 7.88
N TRP A 223 -15.09 7.50 9.03
CA TRP A 223 -13.80 7.03 9.54
C TRP A 223 -13.17 5.92 8.69
N LEU A 224 -14.00 5.02 8.15
CA LEU A 224 -13.56 3.94 7.26
C LEU A 224 -13.08 4.45 5.90
N ARG A 225 -13.66 5.55 5.42
CA ARG A 225 -13.34 6.16 4.11
C ARG A 225 -12.25 7.22 4.18
N ALA A 226 -12.14 7.96 5.28
CA ALA A 226 -11.25 9.12 5.39
C ALA A 226 -9.75 8.78 5.28
N PHE A 227 -9.36 7.54 5.58
CA PHE A 227 -7.96 7.16 5.71
C PHE A 227 -7.63 5.86 4.99
N ALA A 228 -6.36 5.70 4.60
CA ALA A 228 -5.86 4.43 4.07
C ALA A 228 -5.97 3.32 5.13
N THR A 229 -5.61 3.64 6.39
CA THR A 229 -5.93 2.84 7.58
C THR A 229 -7.42 2.86 7.87
N ARG A 230 -7.98 1.69 8.16
CA ARG A 230 -9.30 1.52 8.77
C ARG A 230 -9.23 1.79 10.28
N VAL A 231 -10.32 2.31 10.82
CA VAL A 231 -10.48 2.69 12.23
C VAL A 231 -10.70 1.50 13.18
N PHE A 232 -10.79 0.27 12.66
CA PHE A 232 -11.06 -0.93 13.47
C PHE A 232 -10.23 -1.11 14.74
N PRO A 233 -8.92 -0.81 14.75
CA PRO A 233 -8.11 -0.84 15.98
C PRO A 233 -8.72 -0.03 17.14
N ALA A 234 -9.41 1.05 16.82
CA ALA A 234 -10.02 1.98 17.78
C ALA A 234 -11.47 1.63 18.14
N LEU A 235 -12.09 0.62 17.52
CA LEU A 235 -13.42 0.17 17.93
C LEU A 235 -13.38 -0.38 19.34
N LEU A 236 -14.47 -0.17 20.08
CA LEU A 236 -14.66 -0.74 21.40
C LEU A 236 -14.64 -2.26 21.32
N ALA A 237 -13.92 -2.89 22.25
CA ALA A 237 -13.93 -4.34 22.41
C ALA A 237 -15.18 -4.75 23.20
N THR A 238 -16.32 -4.88 22.52
CA THR A 238 -17.55 -5.43 23.11
C THR A 238 -17.80 -6.86 22.66
N ARG A 239 -18.73 -7.56 23.31
CA ARG A 239 -19.13 -8.91 22.91
C ARG A 239 -19.66 -8.90 21.48
N GLU A 240 -20.42 -7.88 21.10
CA GLU A 240 -21.02 -7.72 19.79
C GLU A 240 -19.94 -7.53 18.72
N THR A 241 -18.96 -6.64 18.96
CA THR A 241 -17.86 -6.40 18.00
C THR A 241 -16.96 -7.61 17.83
N LEU A 242 -16.73 -8.37 18.90
CA LEU A 242 -15.97 -9.62 18.85
C LEU A 242 -16.75 -10.75 18.16
N ASN A 243 -18.06 -10.78 18.33
CA ASN A 243 -18.93 -11.89 17.93
C ASN A 243 -19.74 -11.62 16.67
N SER A 244 -19.48 -10.55 15.90
CA SER A 244 -20.25 -10.25 14.70
C SER A 244 -20.14 -11.41 13.70
N THR A 245 -21.11 -12.33 13.67
CA THR A 245 -21.05 -13.59 12.92
C THR A 245 -21.48 -13.44 11.46
N SER A 246 -22.09 -12.31 11.10
CA SER A 246 -22.44 -11.91 9.74
C SER A 246 -21.49 -10.81 9.23
N LYS A 247 -21.67 -10.39 7.96
CA LYS A 247 -21.24 -9.05 7.52
C LYS A 247 -21.63 -8.07 8.62
N ALA A 248 -20.67 -7.32 9.15
CA ALA A 248 -20.92 -6.43 10.27
C ALA A 248 -22.12 -5.53 9.95
N VAL A 249 -23.18 -5.59 10.76
CA VAL A 249 -24.34 -4.71 10.57
C VAL A 249 -23.83 -3.28 10.81
N PRO A 250 -24.09 -2.31 9.92
CA PRO A 250 -23.60 -0.95 10.09
C PRO A 250 -23.89 -0.38 11.49
N GLU A 251 -25.04 -0.74 12.07
CA GLU A 251 -25.45 -0.36 13.43
C GLU A 251 -24.52 -0.91 14.53
N ASP A 252 -24.03 -2.15 14.42
CA ASP A 252 -23.10 -2.73 15.41
C ASP A 252 -21.74 -2.01 15.39
N LEU A 253 -21.26 -1.66 14.19
CA LEU A 253 -20.03 -0.90 14.03
C LEU A 253 -20.20 0.55 14.48
N GLU A 254 -21.36 1.16 14.24
CA GLU A 254 -21.68 2.50 14.70
C GLU A 254 -21.68 2.56 16.24
N ASN A 255 -22.30 1.57 16.89
CA ASN A 255 -22.33 1.47 18.36
C ASN A 255 -20.95 1.21 18.97
N ALA A 256 -20.09 0.46 18.27
CA ALA A 256 -18.72 0.18 18.68
C ALA A 256 -17.76 1.34 18.37
N CYS A 257 -18.15 2.27 17.50
CA CYS A 257 -17.34 3.41 17.13
C CYS A 257 -17.36 4.46 18.23
N ASP A 258 -16.18 4.88 18.66
CA ASP A 258 -16.03 5.98 19.60
C ASP A 258 -15.11 7.04 18.97
N PRO A 259 -15.62 8.26 18.69
CA PRO A 259 -14.83 9.30 18.05
C PRO A 259 -13.58 9.70 18.86
N GLU A 260 -13.61 9.61 20.20
CA GLU A 260 -12.45 9.90 21.04
C GLU A 260 -11.35 8.87 20.84
N LEU A 261 -11.72 7.57 20.79
CA LEU A 261 -10.77 6.49 20.50
C LEU A 261 -10.20 6.59 19.09
N ALA A 262 -11.05 6.89 18.09
CA ALA A 262 -10.59 7.08 16.71
C ALA A 262 -9.57 8.23 16.62
N ARG A 263 -9.88 9.35 17.27
CA ARG A 263 -9.00 10.53 17.36
C ARG A 263 -7.65 10.20 18.02
N LYS A 264 -7.66 9.50 19.17
CA LYS A 264 -6.44 9.04 19.86
C LYS A 264 -5.63 8.09 18.99
N PHE A 265 -6.28 7.12 18.34
CA PHE A 265 -5.61 6.16 17.47
C PHE A 265 -4.89 6.83 16.30
N TYR A 266 -5.52 7.84 15.67
CA TYR A 266 -4.91 8.58 14.58
C TYR A 266 -3.95 9.70 15.03
N GLY A 267 -3.95 10.07 16.31
CA GLY A 267 -3.14 11.18 16.83
C GLY A 267 -3.67 12.55 16.40
N LEU A 268 -4.99 12.72 16.34
CA LEU A 268 -5.64 13.95 15.90
C LEU A 268 -5.95 14.88 17.09
N ASN A 269 -5.90 16.20 16.85
CA ASN A 269 -6.29 17.23 17.83
C ASN A 269 -7.79 17.16 18.17
N SER A 270 -8.22 17.96 19.15
CA SER A 270 -9.60 17.94 19.67
C SER A 270 -10.67 18.23 18.62
N ASP A 271 -10.37 19.00 17.57
CA ASP A 271 -11.31 19.26 16.46
C ASP A 271 -11.25 18.19 15.35
N GLY A 272 -10.29 17.25 15.43
CA GLY A 272 -10.02 16.17 14.48
C GLY A 272 -9.74 16.59 13.05
N ARG A 273 -9.23 17.82 12.87
CA ARG A 273 -8.83 18.38 11.57
C ARG A 273 -7.32 18.38 11.37
N ASP A 274 -6.54 18.33 12.45
CA ASP A 274 -5.08 18.34 12.42
C ASP A 274 -4.45 17.34 13.42
N ILE A 275 -3.13 17.19 13.39
CA ILE A 275 -2.36 16.29 14.26
C ILE A 275 -2.05 16.97 15.61
N GLU A 276 -2.14 16.23 16.72
CA GLU A 276 -1.57 16.69 18.00
C GLU A 276 -0.04 16.68 17.94
N VAL A 277 0.58 17.85 18.08
CA VAL A 277 2.05 18.01 18.05
C VAL A 277 2.58 18.61 19.34
N GLU A 278 3.79 18.20 19.74
CA GLU A 278 4.55 18.76 20.85
C GLU A 278 5.92 19.29 20.37
N LYS A 279 6.49 20.25 21.11
CA LYS A 279 7.84 20.76 20.84
C LYS A 279 8.87 19.85 21.53
N THR A 280 9.77 19.29 20.72
CA THR A 280 10.91 18.45 21.09
C THR A 280 12.23 19.15 20.74
N ASP A 281 13.36 18.64 21.24
CA ASP A 281 14.70 19.18 20.94
C ASP A 281 15.04 19.17 19.44
N ASP A 282 14.41 18.28 18.67
CA ASP A 282 14.58 18.18 17.22
C ASP A 282 13.46 18.85 16.39
N GLY A 283 12.53 19.57 17.03
CA GLY A 283 11.48 20.34 16.36
C GLY A 283 10.08 20.10 16.91
N THR A 284 9.09 20.00 16.03
CA THR A 284 7.74 19.56 16.39
C THR A 284 7.58 18.10 16.00
N ALA A 285 7.02 17.29 16.90
CA ALA A 285 6.74 15.87 16.66
C ALA A 285 5.29 15.55 17.06
N PRO A 286 4.64 14.53 16.45
CA PRO A 286 3.33 14.08 16.90
C PRO A 286 3.43 13.55 18.32
N LYS A 287 2.48 13.94 19.16
CA LYS A 287 2.44 13.58 20.58
C LYS A 287 2.12 12.09 20.78
N GLU A 288 1.08 11.60 20.10
CA GLU A 288 0.59 10.23 20.22
C GLU A 288 -0.13 9.76 18.95
N GLY A 289 -0.52 8.48 18.92
CA GLY A 289 -1.25 7.86 17.82
C GLY A 289 -0.37 7.40 16.67
N ILE A 290 -1.00 6.90 15.60
CA ILE A 290 -0.31 6.30 14.46
C ILE A 290 0.66 7.26 13.75
N THR A 291 0.41 8.55 13.84
CA THR A 291 1.28 9.63 13.34
C THR A 291 2.64 9.66 14.03
N SER A 292 2.70 9.29 15.31
CA SER A 292 3.93 9.25 16.10
C SER A 292 4.83 8.05 15.79
N PHE A 293 4.38 7.10 14.96
CA PHE A 293 5.18 5.92 14.62
C PHE A 293 4.86 5.33 13.24
N GLY A 294 4.27 6.12 12.34
CA GLY A 294 3.84 5.65 11.04
C GLY A 294 3.41 6.79 10.14
N SER A 295 2.52 6.47 9.20
CA SER A 295 2.13 7.39 8.14
C SER A 295 1.19 8.50 8.64
N HIS A 296 1.33 9.68 8.04
CA HIS A 296 0.43 10.79 8.28
C HIS A 296 -0.95 10.49 7.67
N PRO A 297 -2.07 10.54 8.44
CA PRO A 297 -3.39 10.09 7.99
C PRO A 297 -3.93 10.91 6.80
N PHE A 298 -3.79 12.24 6.84
CA PHE A 298 -4.24 13.14 5.77
C PHE A 298 -3.26 13.38 4.62
N LYS A 299 -1.96 13.12 4.79
CA LYS A 299 -0.93 13.57 3.82
C LYS A 299 -0.16 12.44 3.16
N SER A 300 -0.26 11.23 3.70
CA SER A 300 0.44 10.08 3.11
C SER A 300 -0.16 9.69 1.78
N VAL A 301 0.73 9.21 0.91
CA VAL A 301 0.40 8.57 -0.36
C VAL A 301 -0.59 7.43 -0.15
N VAL A 302 -1.49 7.25 -1.11
CA VAL A 302 -2.52 6.22 -1.11
C VAL A 302 -2.50 5.48 -2.45
N SER A 303 -2.28 4.16 -2.42
CA SER A 303 -2.11 3.31 -3.62
C SER A 303 -3.30 3.37 -4.56
N GLY A 304 -4.49 3.24 -3.98
CA GLY A 304 -5.72 2.97 -4.71
C GLY A 304 -6.39 4.22 -5.26
N SER A 305 -5.77 5.39 -5.10
CA SER A 305 -6.34 6.68 -5.47
C SER A 305 -5.37 7.44 -6.36
N LEU A 306 -5.22 6.98 -7.60
CA LEU A 306 -4.41 7.62 -8.65
C LEU A 306 -2.93 7.78 -8.26
N LEU A 307 -2.34 6.76 -7.64
CA LEU A 307 -0.91 6.76 -7.34
C LEU A 307 -0.08 6.93 -8.62
N CYS A 308 0.80 7.92 -8.63
CA CYS A 308 1.67 8.29 -9.72
C CYS A 308 3.13 8.36 -9.24
N LEU A 309 4.04 7.82 -10.05
CA LEU A 309 5.47 7.91 -9.86
C LEU A 309 6.07 8.52 -11.12
N SER A 310 7.03 9.42 -10.94
CA SER A 310 7.91 9.91 -12.01
C SER A 310 8.80 8.81 -12.58
N ASP A 311 9.33 9.00 -13.78
CA ASP A 311 10.31 8.10 -14.40
C ASP A 311 11.52 7.86 -13.48
N GLY A 312 12.06 8.90 -12.84
CA GLY A 312 13.17 8.78 -11.88
C GLY A 312 12.82 7.86 -10.71
N ALA A 313 11.70 8.12 -10.02
CA ALA A 313 11.23 7.28 -8.91
C ALA A 313 10.99 5.81 -9.30
N ILE A 314 10.57 5.53 -10.56
CA ILE A 314 10.42 4.16 -11.05
C ILE A 314 11.77 3.49 -11.28
N LEU A 315 12.76 4.23 -11.78
CA LEU A 315 14.10 3.73 -12.07
C LEU A 315 14.95 3.56 -10.81
N ASP A 316 14.80 4.45 -9.83
CA ASP A 316 15.61 4.49 -8.61
C ASP A 316 15.37 3.30 -7.69
N LEU A 317 14.11 2.85 -7.55
CA LEU A 317 13.73 1.78 -6.61
C LEU A 317 12.68 0.82 -7.18
N PRO A 318 12.80 -0.49 -6.90
CA PRO A 318 11.77 -1.46 -7.23
C PRO A 318 10.47 -1.19 -6.46
N PRO A 319 9.32 -1.76 -6.91
CA PRO A 319 8.11 -1.75 -6.11
C PRO A 319 8.32 -2.44 -4.76
N PHE A 320 7.61 -1.98 -3.73
CA PHE A 320 7.65 -2.56 -2.39
C PHE A 320 6.73 -3.79 -2.34
N SER A 321 7.18 -4.93 -2.91
CA SER A 321 6.32 -6.11 -3.18
C SER A 321 6.90 -7.50 -2.84
N ASN A 322 8.06 -7.58 -2.18
CA ASN A 322 8.73 -8.85 -1.85
C ASN A 322 8.51 -9.33 -0.41
N PHE A 323 7.81 -8.55 0.42
CA PHE A 323 7.55 -8.94 1.80
C PHE A 323 6.62 -10.17 1.84
N GLN A 324 6.98 -11.20 2.61
CA GLN A 324 6.17 -12.41 2.76
C GLN A 324 4.97 -12.22 3.64
N ARG A 325 5.06 -11.22 4.49
CA ARG A 325 3.99 -10.79 5.37
C ARG A 325 3.39 -9.53 4.81
N ASN A 326 2.06 -9.47 4.80
CA ASN A 326 1.36 -8.27 4.37
C ASN A 326 1.74 -7.09 5.29
N VAL A 327 2.27 -6.03 4.69
CA VAL A 327 2.64 -4.76 5.33
C VAL A 327 1.63 -3.72 4.83
N MET A 328 0.36 -3.91 5.23
CA MET A 328 -0.76 -3.13 4.68
C MET A 328 -0.59 -1.62 4.85
N TRP A 329 -1.29 -0.87 4.00
CA TRP A 329 -1.66 0.56 4.05
C TRP A 329 -0.54 1.60 4.12
N ILE A 330 0.66 1.21 4.54
CA ILE A 330 1.86 2.06 4.55
C ILE A 330 2.76 1.72 3.37
N ASP A 331 2.75 0.55 2.75
CA ASP A 331 3.64 0.18 1.64
C ASP A 331 4.01 1.30 0.64
N ASP A 332 3.05 2.02 0.08
CA ASP A 332 3.31 3.13 -0.84
C ASP A 332 3.77 4.41 -0.11
N HIS A 333 3.36 4.61 1.15
CA HIS A 333 4.01 5.56 2.06
C HIS A 333 5.45 5.15 2.41
N LEU A 334 5.76 3.87 2.61
CA LEU A 334 7.10 3.35 2.88
C LEU A 334 7.97 3.62 1.66
N LYS A 335 7.43 3.40 0.45
CA LYS A 335 8.08 3.78 -0.79
C LYS A 335 8.35 5.28 -0.84
N TYR A 336 7.34 6.12 -0.60
CA TYR A 336 7.52 7.58 -0.51
C TYR A 336 8.60 7.99 0.50
N ALA A 337 8.49 7.47 1.74
CA ALA A 337 9.40 7.76 2.84
C ALA A 337 10.83 7.33 2.51
N LEU A 338 11.00 6.20 1.81
CA LEU A 338 12.29 5.69 1.39
C LEU A 338 12.92 6.56 0.29
N HIS A 339 12.17 6.96 -0.74
CA HIS A 339 12.65 7.91 -1.75
C HIS A 339 13.08 9.24 -1.09
N ARG A 340 12.26 9.75 -0.16
CA ARG A 340 12.58 10.96 0.61
C ARG A 340 13.87 10.79 1.41
N ASP A 341 14.01 9.71 2.18
CA ASP A 341 15.17 9.49 3.07
C ASP A 341 16.47 9.15 2.30
N LEU A 342 16.35 8.60 1.10
CA LEU A 342 17.46 8.45 0.16
C LEU A 342 17.88 9.78 -0.48
N GLY A 343 17.03 10.80 -0.44
CA GLY A 343 17.28 12.10 -1.06
C GLY A 343 16.97 12.13 -2.56
N HIS A 344 16.05 11.26 -3.02
CA HIS A 344 15.61 11.25 -4.42
C HIS A 344 14.73 12.44 -4.77
N PHE A 345 13.93 12.93 -3.80
CA PHE A 345 13.03 14.07 -4.04
C PHE A 345 13.77 15.40 -3.99
N SER A 346 13.36 16.33 -4.85
CA SER A 346 13.83 17.71 -4.81
C SER A 346 13.48 18.36 -3.46
N GLN A 347 14.38 19.21 -2.98
CA GLN A 347 14.10 20.10 -1.83
C GLN A 347 13.49 21.44 -2.28
N ASP A 348 13.44 21.69 -3.60
CA ASP A 348 12.88 22.92 -4.14
C ASP A 348 11.36 22.98 -4.00
N ARG A 349 10.81 24.18 -4.21
CA ARG A 349 9.37 24.41 -4.29
C ARG A 349 8.91 24.40 -5.74
N ILE A 350 7.77 23.77 -6.01
CA ILE A 350 7.14 23.78 -7.33
C ILE A 350 6.43 25.13 -7.54
N PRO A 351 6.58 25.78 -8.71
CA PRO A 351 5.72 26.88 -9.11
C PRO A 351 4.30 26.35 -9.37
N ALA A 352 3.34 26.72 -8.54
CA ALA A 352 1.94 26.40 -8.73
C ALA A 352 1.10 27.68 -8.66
N GLN A 353 0.36 27.98 -9.73
CA GLN A 353 -0.59 29.11 -9.80
C GLN A 353 0.00 30.47 -9.35
N GLY A 354 1.27 30.75 -9.68
CA GLY A 354 1.93 32.01 -9.33
C GLY A 354 2.51 32.08 -7.91
N GLN A 355 2.41 31.01 -7.13
CA GLN A 355 3.08 30.84 -5.83
C GLN A 355 4.04 29.64 -5.86
N ARG A 356 5.01 29.62 -4.96
CA ARG A 356 5.92 28.48 -4.77
C ARG A 356 5.43 27.63 -3.60
N ARG A 357 4.96 26.41 -3.88
CA ARG A 357 4.52 25.44 -2.85
C ARG A 357 5.45 24.22 -2.79
N TYR A 358 5.49 23.54 -1.65
CA TYR A 358 6.10 22.21 -1.60
C TYR A 358 5.20 21.21 -2.33
N LEU A 359 5.82 20.26 -3.03
CA LEU A 359 5.09 19.12 -3.55
C LEU A 359 4.54 18.31 -2.37
N THR A 360 3.23 18.10 -2.35
CA THR A 360 2.59 17.24 -1.36
C THR A 360 2.42 15.84 -1.94
N ALA A 361 2.70 14.82 -1.13
CA ALA A 361 2.54 13.43 -1.53
C ALA A 361 1.08 13.06 -1.87
N ARG A 362 0.13 13.74 -1.21
CA ARG A 362 -1.30 13.69 -1.55
C ARG A 362 -1.74 15.02 -2.15
N ILE A 363 -2.42 14.99 -3.29
CA ILE A 363 -2.90 16.19 -3.99
C ILE A 363 -4.20 16.68 -3.32
N PRO A 364 -4.25 17.91 -2.76
CA PRO A 364 -5.44 18.42 -2.09
C PRO A 364 -6.64 18.52 -3.03
N GLY A 365 -7.84 18.28 -2.50
CA GLY A 365 -9.06 18.42 -3.29
C GLY A 365 -9.28 17.31 -4.33
N THR A 366 -8.49 16.24 -4.30
CA THR A 366 -8.62 15.10 -5.22
C THR A 366 -8.94 13.85 -4.43
N TYR A 367 -9.96 13.12 -4.88
CA TYR A 367 -10.45 11.96 -4.18
C TYR A 367 -11.01 10.90 -5.14
N VAL A 368 -11.05 9.66 -4.69
CA VAL A 368 -11.88 8.59 -5.27
C VAL A 368 -12.69 7.94 -4.14
N LEU A 369 -13.88 7.43 -4.44
CA LEU A 369 -14.56 6.54 -3.50
C LEU A 369 -14.03 5.13 -3.74
N LYS A 370 -13.89 4.40 -2.64
CA LYS A 370 -13.47 3.01 -2.69
C LYS A 370 -14.59 2.19 -2.07
N ASP A 371 -15.14 1.27 -2.83
CA ASP A 371 -16.11 0.33 -2.28
C ASP A 371 -15.37 -0.71 -1.46
N ARG A 372 -15.36 -0.55 -0.14
CA ARG A 372 -14.64 -1.49 0.72
C ARG A 372 -15.55 -2.68 0.98
N PRO A 373 -15.08 -3.93 0.74
CA PRO A 373 -15.90 -5.09 0.99
C PRO A 373 -16.26 -5.15 2.48
N ASP A 374 -17.49 -5.59 2.74
CA ASP A 374 -17.97 -5.91 4.08
C ASP A 374 -17.00 -6.87 4.77
N ILE A 375 -16.83 -6.69 6.08
CA ILE A 375 -16.00 -7.58 6.88
C ILE A 375 -16.92 -8.54 7.61
N GLU A 376 -16.66 -9.82 7.37
CA GLU A 376 -17.20 -10.89 8.19
C GLU A 376 -16.30 -11.05 9.42
N LYS A 377 -16.90 -11.24 10.61
CA LYS A 377 -16.18 -11.47 11.87
C LYS A 377 -15.17 -10.35 12.20
N THR A 378 -15.68 -9.15 12.48
CA THR A 378 -14.89 -7.95 12.76
C THR A 378 -13.77 -8.17 13.77
N GLY A 379 -14.05 -8.84 14.89
CA GLY A 379 -13.04 -9.21 15.88
C GLY A 379 -11.92 -10.08 15.31
N HIS A 380 -12.26 -11.16 14.60
CA HIS A 380 -11.28 -12.06 13.97
C HIS A 380 -10.42 -11.32 12.94
N TYR A 381 -11.05 -10.59 12.02
CA TYR A 381 -10.35 -9.81 11.02
C TYR A 381 -9.41 -8.78 11.66
N THR A 382 -9.89 -8.03 12.64
CA THR A 382 -9.13 -6.93 13.25
C THR A 382 -7.95 -7.46 14.06
N LEU A 383 -8.20 -8.40 14.97
CA LEU A 383 -7.20 -8.92 15.89
C LEU A 383 -6.21 -9.90 15.22
N GLY A 384 -6.72 -10.73 14.31
CA GLY A 384 -5.95 -11.80 13.66
C GLY A 384 -5.22 -11.37 12.39
N THR A 385 -5.80 -10.42 11.64
CA THR A 385 -5.27 -10.01 10.32
C THR A 385 -4.82 -8.56 10.30
N TYR A 386 -5.65 -7.62 10.75
CA TYR A 386 -5.41 -6.19 10.53
C TYR A 386 -4.37 -5.57 11.48
N LEU A 387 -4.46 -5.76 12.80
CA LEU A 387 -3.46 -5.23 13.74
C LEU A 387 -2.04 -5.74 13.47
N PRO A 388 -1.82 -7.04 13.15
CA PRO A 388 -0.50 -7.53 12.78
C PRO A 388 0.09 -6.83 11.56
N THR A 389 -0.73 -6.50 10.54
CA THR A 389 -0.22 -5.81 9.34
C THR A 389 0.13 -4.36 9.63
N VAL A 390 -0.66 -3.67 10.48
CA VAL A 390 -0.33 -2.32 10.97
C VAL A 390 0.99 -2.33 11.73
N LEU A 391 1.20 -3.27 12.65
CA LEU A 391 2.46 -3.39 13.40
C LEU A 391 3.67 -3.61 12.48
N ARG A 392 3.53 -4.49 11.48
CA ARG A 392 4.59 -4.72 10.49
C ARG A 392 4.92 -3.43 9.73
N GLY A 393 3.91 -2.66 9.35
CA GLY A 393 4.08 -1.35 8.70
C GLY A 393 4.88 -0.37 9.53
N THR A 394 4.56 -0.25 10.82
CA THR A 394 5.25 0.69 11.72
C THR A 394 6.69 0.29 12.01
N ILE A 395 6.98 -1.02 12.04
CA ILE A 395 8.36 -1.54 12.14
C ILE A 395 9.18 -1.15 10.93
N VAL A 396 8.65 -1.38 9.72
CA VAL A 396 9.38 -1.07 8.48
C VAL A 396 9.54 0.44 8.31
N ASP A 397 8.53 1.24 8.68
CA ASP A 397 8.64 2.70 8.75
C ASP A 397 9.81 3.13 9.65
N ALA A 398 9.93 2.55 10.85
CA ALA A 398 11.05 2.85 11.76
C ALA A 398 12.42 2.46 11.19
N TRP A 399 12.48 1.41 10.35
CA TRP A 399 13.71 1.03 9.65
C TRP A 399 14.09 2.02 8.56
N ILE A 400 13.13 2.71 7.96
CA ILE A 400 13.33 3.71 6.90
C ILE A 400 13.60 5.09 7.52
N GLN A 401 12.71 5.56 8.38
CA GLN A 401 12.80 6.86 9.04
C GLN A 401 12.33 6.76 10.50
N PRO A 402 13.26 6.66 11.47
CA PRO A 402 12.90 6.47 12.88
C PRO A 402 12.27 7.72 13.52
N LYS A 403 12.41 8.91 12.92
CA LYS A 403 11.92 10.18 13.46
C LYS A 403 10.58 10.57 12.81
N PRO A 404 9.47 10.59 13.58
CA PRO A 404 8.14 10.95 13.06
C PRO A 404 8.04 12.39 12.54
N ALA A 405 8.85 13.31 13.08
CA ALA A 405 8.90 14.71 12.65
C ALA A 405 9.20 14.86 11.14
N ALA A 406 9.89 13.89 10.53
CA ALA A 406 10.10 13.87 9.08
C ALA A 406 8.79 13.77 8.28
N ASN A 407 7.75 13.17 8.86
CA ASN A 407 6.43 13.03 8.24
C ASN A 407 5.56 14.29 8.42
N LEU A 408 6.01 15.27 9.20
CA LEU A 408 5.30 16.54 9.45
C LEU A 408 5.82 17.73 8.63
N GLN A 409 6.90 17.58 7.85
CA GLN A 409 7.61 18.68 7.16
C GLN A 409 6.75 19.57 6.24
N HIS A 410 5.50 19.22 5.99
CA HIS A 410 4.56 19.98 5.16
C HIS A 410 3.33 20.51 5.92
N ILE A 411 3.29 20.45 7.26
CA ILE A 411 2.28 21.16 8.07
C ILE A 411 2.79 22.58 8.27
N ASP A 412 2.35 23.54 7.45
CA ASP A 412 2.46 25.00 7.61
C ASP A 412 3.50 25.47 8.66
N VAL A 413 4.77 25.13 8.46
CA VAL A 413 5.86 25.69 9.27
C VAL A 413 6.48 26.81 8.48
N ASP A 414 5.75 27.93 8.42
CA ASP A 414 6.17 29.17 7.76
C ASP A 414 7.45 29.78 8.37
N GLU A 415 8.00 29.23 9.47
CA GLU A 415 9.21 29.78 10.11
C GLU A 415 10.36 28.77 10.36
N SER A 416 10.12 27.46 10.34
CA SER A 416 11.19 26.49 10.70
C SER A 416 12.00 25.99 9.50
N ILE A 417 11.44 26.04 8.30
CA ILE A 417 12.10 25.57 7.09
C ILE A 417 13.09 26.63 6.54
N GLU A 418 12.91 27.91 6.88
CA GLU A 418 13.86 28.98 6.52
C GLU A 418 15.28 28.76 7.09
N ARG A 419 15.44 27.91 8.10
CA ARG A 419 16.74 27.68 8.75
C ARG A 419 17.61 26.61 8.08
N GLY A 420 17.14 25.92 7.05
CA GLY A 420 17.97 24.94 6.31
C GLY A 420 18.51 23.76 7.14
N GLU A 421 18.14 23.67 8.41
CA GLU A 421 18.50 22.57 9.29
C GLU A 421 17.35 21.56 9.31
N LYS A 422 17.64 20.35 8.82
CA LYS A 422 17.28 19.06 9.45
C LYS A 422 17.53 17.92 8.48
N THR A 423 18.80 17.53 8.34
CA THR A 423 19.12 16.17 7.93
C THR A 423 18.69 15.24 9.06
N PHE A 424 17.51 14.65 8.96
CA PHE A 424 17.13 13.58 9.87
C PHE A 424 18.11 12.41 9.72
N SER A 425 18.46 11.78 10.83
CA SER A 425 19.29 10.58 10.78
C SER A 425 18.56 9.49 10.01
N LYS A 426 19.11 9.06 8.87
CA LYS A 426 18.56 7.98 8.05
C LYS A 426 18.32 6.73 8.88
N GLY A 427 17.24 6.00 8.61
CA GLY A 427 16.94 4.72 9.25
C GLY A 427 17.95 3.62 8.91
N VAL A 428 17.93 2.51 9.66
CA VAL A 428 18.87 1.40 9.48
C VAL A 428 18.79 0.83 8.06
N LEU A 429 17.58 0.59 7.55
CA LEU A 429 17.37 0.07 6.19
C LEU A 429 17.83 1.08 5.14
N THR A 430 17.47 2.36 5.28
CA THR A 430 17.89 3.38 4.31
C THR A 430 19.40 3.55 4.27
N ARG A 431 20.10 3.52 5.42
CA ARG A 431 21.57 3.60 5.45
C ARG A 431 22.20 2.41 4.74
N ALA A 432 21.71 1.20 5.01
CA ALA A 432 22.21 -0.01 4.36
C ALA A 432 21.98 0.03 2.85
N LEU A 433 20.77 0.42 2.42
CA LEU A 433 20.41 0.56 1.02
C LEU A 433 21.24 1.62 0.29
N ALA A 434 21.42 2.81 0.89
CA ALA A 434 22.27 3.86 0.33
C ALA A 434 23.72 3.41 0.16
N ASN A 435 24.24 2.64 1.13
CA ASN A 435 25.59 2.08 1.01
C ASN A 435 25.67 1.00 -0.08
N ALA A 436 24.67 0.13 -0.17
CA ALA A 436 24.60 -0.91 -1.21
C ALA A 436 24.53 -0.28 -2.61
N LEU A 437 23.65 0.70 -2.82
CA LEU A 437 23.54 1.47 -4.06
C LEU A 437 24.87 2.14 -4.44
N ARG A 438 25.54 2.78 -3.47
CA ARG A 438 26.84 3.44 -3.70
C ARG A 438 27.96 2.47 -4.09
N THR A 439 27.93 1.25 -3.56
CA THR A 439 29.00 0.25 -3.77
C THR A 439 28.66 -0.80 -4.84
N GLY A 440 27.41 -0.84 -5.30
CA GLY A 440 26.87 -1.84 -6.22
C GLY A 440 26.75 -3.25 -5.63
N ARG A 441 26.92 -3.42 -4.31
CA ARG A 441 26.87 -4.73 -3.64
C ARG A 441 26.49 -4.61 -2.17
N ILE A 442 25.98 -5.70 -1.60
CA ILE A 442 25.88 -5.86 -0.15
C ILE A 442 27.13 -6.59 0.37
N ASP A 443 27.72 -6.10 1.46
CA ASP A 443 28.81 -6.81 2.13
C ASP A 443 28.21 -7.93 2.99
N GLU A 444 28.36 -9.18 2.53
CA GLU A 444 27.82 -10.36 3.21
C GLU A 444 28.31 -10.50 4.66
N THR A 445 29.52 -10.01 4.95
CA THR A 445 30.09 -10.06 6.32
C THR A 445 29.37 -9.12 7.29
N LEU A 446 28.68 -8.09 6.78
CA LEU A 446 27.92 -7.12 7.57
C LEU A 446 26.44 -7.49 7.70
N ILE A 447 25.95 -8.49 6.96
CA ILE A 447 24.54 -8.92 7.04
C ILE A 447 24.14 -9.31 8.46
N PRO A 448 24.90 -10.11 9.23
CA PRO A 448 24.52 -10.45 10.60
C PRO A 448 24.35 -9.19 11.49
N LYS A 449 25.28 -8.24 11.39
CA LYS A 449 25.21 -6.97 12.11
C LYS A 449 23.98 -6.14 11.71
N LEU A 450 23.69 -6.07 10.41
CA LEU A 450 22.51 -5.37 9.90
C LEU A 450 21.21 -6.00 10.43
N LYS A 451 21.12 -7.34 10.45
CA LYS A 451 19.96 -8.04 11.03
C LYS A 451 19.79 -7.72 12.52
N ASP A 452 20.87 -7.64 13.28
CA ASP A 452 20.82 -7.26 14.70
C ASP A 452 20.38 -5.81 14.91
N GLU A 453 20.87 -4.86 14.08
CA GLU A 453 20.41 -3.47 14.10
C GLU A 453 18.93 -3.33 13.76
N LEU A 454 18.47 -4.02 12.71
CA LEU A 454 17.05 -4.05 12.31
C LEU A 454 16.18 -4.63 13.45
N ARG A 455 16.61 -5.73 14.06
CA ARG A 455 15.93 -6.32 15.21
C ARG A 455 15.83 -5.33 16.36
N HIS A 456 16.92 -4.67 16.73
CA HIS A 456 16.94 -3.70 17.83
C HIS A 456 15.96 -2.54 17.60
N VAL A 457 15.93 -1.97 16.40
CA VAL A 457 14.97 -0.90 16.06
C VAL A 457 13.53 -1.41 16.09
N ALA A 458 13.28 -2.62 15.56
CA ALA A 458 11.95 -3.22 15.58
C ALA A 458 11.45 -3.48 17.00
N MET A 459 12.30 -3.96 17.91
CA MET A 459 11.96 -4.19 19.32
C MET A 459 11.52 -2.90 20.02
N LYS A 460 12.25 -1.81 19.79
CA LYS A 460 11.86 -0.48 20.32
C LYS A 460 10.50 -0.05 19.77
N ARG A 461 10.27 -0.21 18.47
CA ARG A 461 9.01 0.16 17.82
C ARG A 461 7.84 -0.70 18.30
N ILE A 462 8.04 -2.00 18.46
CA ILE A 462 7.07 -2.92 19.07
C ILE A 462 6.66 -2.43 20.45
N ALA A 463 7.62 -2.10 21.32
CA ALA A 463 7.33 -1.59 22.66
C ALA A 463 6.56 -0.25 22.63
N GLN A 464 6.93 0.66 21.73
CA GLN A 464 6.21 1.94 21.54
C GLN A 464 4.76 1.73 21.13
N VAL A 465 4.51 0.88 20.11
CA VAL A 465 3.16 0.56 19.63
C VAL A 465 2.34 -0.12 20.72
N ALA A 466 2.90 -1.10 21.42
CA ALA A 466 2.21 -1.80 22.49
C ALA A 466 1.83 -0.86 23.65
N ASN A 467 2.70 0.08 24.01
CA ASN A 467 2.40 1.07 25.04
C ASN A 467 1.25 2.00 24.62
N GLN A 468 1.26 2.52 23.39
CA GLN A 468 0.16 3.38 22.94
C GLN A 468 -1.15 2.61 22.81
N TRP A 469 -1.12 1.39 22.27
CA TRP A 469 -2.34 0.59 22.14
C TRP A 469 -2.92 0.19 23.50
N LYS A 470 -2.09 -0.06 24.51
CA LYS A 470 -2.55 -0.34 25.88
C LYS A 470 -3.42 0.78 26.46
N ASP A 471 -3.12 2.02 26.08
CA ASP A 471 -3.81 3.21 26.59
C ASP A 471 -5.01 3.63 25.71
N LEU A 472 -5.27 2.93 24.60
CA LEU A 472 -6.46 3.12 23.75
C LEU A 472 -7.73 2.57 24.43
N SER A 473 -8.19 3.33 25.41
CA SER A 473 -9.38 3.06 26.20
C SER A 473 -10.14 4.35 26.50
N THR A 474 -11.43 4.22 26.79
CA THR A 474 -12.32 5.32 27.19
C THR A 474 -13.10 4.95 28.44
N THR A 475 -13.81 5.92 29.03
CA THR A 475 -14.72 5.68 30.15
C THR A 475 -16.15 5.90 29.67
N LYS A 476 -16.96 4.83 29.62
CA LYS A 476 -18.39 4.91 29.36
C LYS A 476 -19.15 4.41 30.59
N ASN A 477 -20.16 5.18 31.01
CA ASN A 477 -20.98 4.86 32.19
C ASN A 477 -20.17 4.63 33.49
N GLY A 478 -19.01 5.31 33.63
CA GLY A 478 -18.12 5.16 34.79
C GLY A 478 -17.24 3.91 34.74
N GLU A 479 -17.30 3.11 33.67
CA GLU A 479 -16.48 1.91 33.48
C GLU A 479 -15.46 2.10 32.36
N LYS A 480 -14.26 1.56 32.56
CA LYS A 480 -13.21 1.55 31.55
C LYS A 480 -13.58 0.57 30.44
N GLN A 481 -13.67 1.06 29.20
CA GLN A 481 -13.85 0.24 28.01
C GLN A 481 -12.60 0.31 27.14
N ASP A 482 -12.03 -0.86 26.85
CA ASP A 482 -10.83 -0.99 26.02
C ASP A 482 -11.22 -1.09 24.54
N SER A 483 -10.36 -0.59 23.66
CA SER A 483 -10.48 -0.84 22.21
C SER A 483 -10.00 -2.24 21.82
N LEU A 484 -10.25 -2.65 20.59
CA LEU A 484 -9.69 -3.88 20.01
C LEU A 484 -8.15 -3.86 20.01
N ALA A 485 -7.52 -2.72 19.77
CA ALA A 485 -6.06 -2.58 19.85
C ALA A 485 -5.54 -2.74 21.28
N ALA A 486 -6.23 -2.16 22.27
CA ALA A 486 -5.90 -2.36 23.68
C ALA A 486 -6.02 -3.83 24.08
N LEU A 487 -7.13 -4.49 23.70
CA LEU A 487 -7.34 -5.91 23.95
C LEU A 487 -6.23 -6.80 23.35
N TRP A 488 -5.66 -6.40 22.22
CA TRP A 488 -4.59 -7.15 21.55
C TRP A 488 -3.27 -7.16 22.36
N VAL A 489 -3.07 -6.15 23.20
CA VAL A 489 -1.82 -5.97 23.99
C VAL A 489 -2.03 -6.11 25.51
N THR A 490 -3.27 -6.18 25.99
CA THR A 490 -3.61 -6.33 27.41
C THR A 490 -4.45 -7.59 27.68
N ASN A 491 -4.51 -8.00 28.96
CA ASN A 491 -5.31 -9.15 29.37
C ASN A 491 -6.73 -8.69 29.83
N PRO A 492 -7.80 -9.17 29.17
CA PRO A 492 -9.18 -8.82 29.50
C PRO A 492 -9.69 -9.35 30.84
N SER A 493 -9.00 -10.29 31.51
CA SER A 493 -9.37 -10.73 32.87
C SER A 493 -9.37 -9.60 33.91
N LYS A 494 -8.80 -8.44 33.58
CA LYS A 494 -8.85 -7.20 34.37
C LYS A 494 -9.98 -6.24 33.96
N ASN A 495 -10.71 -6.55 32.89
CA ASN A 495 -11.81 -5.78 32.35
C ASN A 495 -13.13 -6.53 32.56
N ARG A 496 -14.00 -5.99 33.42
CA ARG A 496 -15.28 -6.62 33.80
C ARG A 496 -16.25 -6.82 32.63
N ALA A 497 -16.12 -6.05 31.55
CA ALA A 497 -17.01 -6.16 30.39
C ALA A 497 -16.80 -7.45 29.56
N ILE A 498 -15.65 -8.11 29.73
CA ILE A 498 -15.20 -9.22 28.85
C ILE A 498 -14.59 -10.39 29.68
N SER A 499 -14.59 -10.30 31.02
CA SER A 499 -13.92 -11.27 31.91
C SER A 499 -14.44 -12.69 31.77
N ASP A 500 -15.69 -12.86 31.35
CA ASP A 500 -16.36 -14.16 31.22
C ASP A 500 -16.24 -14.76 29.80
N MET A 501 -15.47 -14.11 28.91
CA MET A 501 -15.39 -14.44 27.48
C MET A 501 -14.11 -15.16 27.04
N GLU A 502 -13.15 -15.49 27.91
CA GLU A 502 -11.89 -16.13 27.46
C GLU A 502 -12.13 -17.41 26.62
N ASP A 503 -13.07 -18.27 27.05
CA ASP A 503 -13.43 -19.50 26.34
C ASP A 503 -14.29 -19.28 25.08
N ASP A 504 -15.13 -18.23 25.07
CA ASP A 504 -15.99 -17.87 23.93
C ASP A 504 -15.19 -17.14 22.85
N ALA A 505 -14.37 -16.15 23.23
CA ALA A 505 -13.49 -15.41 22.34
C ALA A 505 -12.45 -16.32 21.67
N ALA A 506 -11.88 -17.30 22.39
CA ALA A 506 -10.96 -18.28 21.81
C ALA A 506 -11.64 -19.15 20.73
N LYS A 507 -12.90 -19.55 20.94
CA LYS A 507 -13.68 -20.32 19.96
C LYS A 507 -14.10 -19.46 18.78
N GLN A 508 -14.52 -18.21 19.02
CA GLN A 508 -15.09 -17.32 18.02
C GLN A 508 -14.04 -16.61 17.16
N LEU A 509 -12.86 -16.34 17.70
CA LEU A 509 -11.73 -15.86 16.91
C LEU A 509 -11.15 -16.95 16.02
N GLU A 510 -11.57 -18.22 16.14
CA GLU A 510 -11.00 -19.35 15.37
C GLU A 510 -9.46 -19.47 15.48
N VAL A 511 -8.85 -18.76 16.42
CA VAL A 511 -7.41 -18.77 16.67
C VAL A 511 -7.17 -19.73 17.83
N LYS A 512 -6.54 -20.87 17.55
CA LYS A 512 -5.99 -21.71 18.62
C LYS A 512 -4.93 -20.88 19.34
N GLY A 513 -4.85 -20.92 20.67
CA GLY A 513 -3.89 -20.10 21.43
C GLY A 513 -2.41 -20.22 21.02
N LYS A 514 -2.03 -21.29 20.29
CA LYS A 514 -0.69 -21.47 19.70
C LYS A 514 -0.44 -20.65 18.43
N ASP A 515 -1.50 -20.23 17.74
CA ASP A 515 -1.48 -19.45 16.50
C ASP A 515 -1.76 -17.95 16.75
N TRP A 516 -2.02 -17.57 18.01
CA TRP A 516 -2.25 -16.19 18.43
C TRP A 516 -0.98 -15.34 18.34
N ILE A 517 -1.12 -14.17 17.71
CA ILE A 517 -0.03 -13.24 17.43
C ILE A 517 0.01 -12.04 18.39
N GLY A 518 -1.06 -11.76 19.16
CA GLY A 518 -1.06 -10.67 20.14
C GLY A 518 -0.27 -10.98 21.42
N TRP A 519 -0.09 -9.96 22.26
CA TRP A 519 0.55 -10.09 23.58
C TRP A 519 -0.46 -10.28 24.70
N GLY A 520 -1.69 -9.82 24.49
CA GLY A 520 -2.80 -9.89 25.43
C GLY A 520 -3.79 -11.02 25.13
N LEU A 521 -5.05 -10.77 25.46
CA LEU A 521 -6.24 -11.62 25.27
C LEU A 521 -6.29 -12.95 26.05
N PHE A 522 -5.23 -13.77 25.99
CA PHE A 522 -5.21 -15.12 26.60
C PHE A 522 -4.19 -15.28 27.72
N LYS A 523 -3.33 -14.28 27.93
CA LYS A 523 -2.28 -14.30 28.96
C LYS A 523 -1.91 -12.87 29.33
N ASP A 524 -1.37 -12.72 30.53
CA ASP A 524 -0.76 -11.45 30.91
C ASP A 524 0.45 -11.16 30.01
N PRO A 525 0.53 -9.95 29.41
CA PRO A 525 1.68 -9.57 28.63
C PRO A 525 2.91 -9.52 29.55
N LYS A 526 4.05 -9.99 29.03
CA LYS A 526 5.33 -9.86 29.73
C LYS A 526 5.73 -8.39 29.80
N SER A 527 6.31 -7.97 30.92
CA SER A 527 6.50 -6.55 31.25
C SER A 527 7.58 -5.82 30.44
N ASP A 528 8.56 -6.54 29.88
CA ASP A 528 9.66 -5.95 29.12
C ASP A 528 9.69 -6.49 27.69
N LEU A 529 9.05 -5.76 26.77
CA LEU A 529 9.03 -6.08 25.33
C LEU A 529 10.33 -5.69 24.62
N LEU A 530 11.34 -5.13 25.30
CA LEU A 530 12.68 -4.92 24.72
C LEU A 530 13.52 -6.19 24.76
N ASN A 531 13.20 -7.15 25.65
CA ASN A 531 13.80 -8.46 25.67
C ASN A 531 13.16 -9.38 24.60
N PRO A 532 13.91 -9.89 23.61
CA PRO A 532 13.37 -10.78 22.57
C PRO A 532 12.68 -12.04 23.08
N GLU A 533 13.12 -12.58 24.23
CA GLU A 533 12.51 -13.77 24.86
C GLU A 533 11.10 -13.49 25.41
N ASN A 534 10.74 -12.22 25.50
CA ASN A 534 9.43 -11.79 25.97
C ASN A 534 8.44 -11.54 24.84
N LEU A 535 8.87 -11.59 23.58
CA LEU A 535 7.95 -11.55 22.45
C LEU A 535 7.08 -12.80 22.39
N ASN A 536 5.87 -12.63 21.86
CA ASN A 536 5.09 -13.75 21.40
C ASN A 536 5.90 -14.53 20.34
N PRO A 537 6.03 -15.87 20.42
CA PRO A 537 6.80 -16.66 19.45
C PRO A 537 6.44 -16.40 17.99
N LYS A 538 5.15 -16.15 17.70
CA LYS A 538 4.69 -15.84 16.35
C LYS A 538 5.08 -14.43 15.89
N VAL A 539 5.12 -13.46 16.80
CA VAL A 539 5.68 -12.13 16.50
C VAL A 539 7.18 -12.21 16.26
N SER A 540 7.88 -13.05 17.02
CA SER A 540 9.33 -13.29 16.82
C SER A 540 9.60 -13.96 15.47
N GLU A 541 8.81 -14.99 15.10
CA GLU A 541 8.84 -15.63 13.78
C GLU A 541 8.61 -14.59 12.67
N ASP A 542 7.55 -13.80 12.78
CA ASP A 542 7.21 -12.75 11.81
C ASP A 542 8.27 -11.66 11.69
N LEU A 543 8.87 -11.25 12.81
CA LEU A 543 9.94 -10.26 12.82
C LEU A 543 11.18 -10.77 12.07
N ASN A 544 11.55 -12.04 12.28
CA ASN A 544 12.68 -12.62 11.55
C ASN A 544 12.39 -12.68 10.04
N ILE A 545 11.16 -13.03 9.64
CA ILE A 545 10.74 -13.00 8.23
C ILE A 545 10.85 -11.56 7.67
N LEU A 546 10.33 -10.56 8.38
CA LEU A 546 10.42 -9.16 7.93
C LEU A 546 11.87 -8.68 7.81
N ILE A 547 12.76 -9.08 8.73
CA ILE A 547 14.18 -8.75 8.66
C ILE A 547 14.80 -9.36 7.40
N ASP A 548 14.52 -10.63 7.13
CA ASP A 548 15.02 -11.29 5.92
C ASP A 548 14.47 -10.62 4.65
N ASP A 549 13.20 -10.22 4.64
CA ASP A 549 12.60 -9.49 3.52
C ASP A 549 13.24 -8.11 3.31
N ALA A 550 13.59 -7.40 4.39
CA ALA A 550 14.28 -6.12 4.29
C ALA A 550 15.69 -6.28 3.68
N ILE A 551 16.42 -7.34 4.02
CA ILE A 551 17.70 -7.68 3.36
C ILE A 551 17.46 -8.02 1.88
N ASN A 552 16.47 -8.87 1.60
CA ASN A 552 16.13 -9.25 0.23
C ASN A 552 15.69 -8.03 -0.61
N TYR A 553 15.10 -6.99 0.00
CA TYR A 553 14.73 -5.76 -0.71
C TYR A 553 15.96 -4.95 -1.15
N ILE A 554 17.04 -4.95 -0.35
CA ILE A 554 18.32 -4.37 -0.76
C ILE A 554 18.87 -5.12 -1.97
N GLU A 555 18.87 -6.45 -1.92
CA GLU A 555 19.30 -7.29 -3.05
C GLU A 555 18.43 -7.07 -4.28
N TRP A 556 17.11 -6.94 -4.12
CA TRP A 556 16.21 -6.58 -5.21
C TRP A 556 16.64 -5.26 -5.83
N THR A 557 16.85 -4.23 -5.01
CA THR A 557 17.21 -2.91 -5.53
C THR A 557 18.49 -2.95 -6.38
N LEU A 558 19.46 -3.79 -6.03
CA LEU A 558 20.67 -4.00 -6.84
C LEU A 558 20.41 -4.73 -8.16
N GLU A 559 19.44 -5.64 -8.22
CA GLU A 559 19.02 -6.35 -9.44
C GLU A 559 18.01 -5.57 -10.28
N TRP A 560 17.45 -4.49 -9.74
CA TRP A 560 16.42 -3.68 -10.41
C TRP A 560 16.82 -3.17 -11.80
N PRO A 561 18.06 -2.68 -12.04
CA PRO A 561 18.50 -2.30 -13.38
C PRO A 561 18.44 -3.44 -14.41
N ARG A 562 18.74 -4.69 -14.00
CA ARG A 562 18.63 -5.86 -14.88
C ARG A 562 17.17 -6.15 -15.21
N PHE A 563 16.26 -5.99 -14.24
CA PHE A 563 14.83 -6.10 -14.48
C PHE A 563 14.33 -5.04 -15.46
N ILE A 564 14.75 -3.79 -15.30
CA ILE A 564 14.41 -2.71 -16.24
C ILE A 564 14.88 -3.05 -17.66
N GLN A 565 16.11 -3.53 -17.80
CA GLN A 565 16.65 -3.95 -19.09
C GLN A 565 15.84 -5.07 -19.74
N SER A 566 15.36 -6.06 -18.97
CA SER A 566 14.55 -7.15 -19.55
C SER A 566 13.20 -6.67 -20.06
N VAL A 567 12.56 -5.71 -19.35
CA VAL A 567 11.31 -5.06 -19.78
C VAL A 567 11.53 -4.25 -21.05
N ARG A 568 12.67 -3.56 -21.16
CA ARG A 568 13.02 -2.72 -22.31
C ARG A 568 13.59 -3.50 -23.50
N ALA A 569 14.06 -4.73 -23.29
CA ALA A 569 14.58 -5.60 -24.35
C ALA A 569 13.49 -6.09 -25.30
N VAL A 570 12.23 -6.15 -24.86
CA VAL A 570 11.09 -6.38 -25.74
C VAL A 570 10.84 -5.09 -26.55
N PRO A 571 10.81 -5.11 -27.89
CA PRO A 571 10.55 -3.90 -28.68
C PRO A 571 9.23 -3.20 -28.33
N GLN A 572 9.17 -1.86 -28.44
CA GLN A 572 7.95 -1.08 -28.23
C GLN A 572 6.92 -1.41 -29.32
N GLY A 573 5.68 -1.68 -28.93
CA GLY A 573 4.57 -2.04 -29.83
C GLY A 573 4.29 -3.54 -29.87
N GLU A 574 5.16 -4.39 -29.30
CA GLU A 574 4.93 -5.83 -29.23
C GLU A 574 3.98 -6.26 -28.11
N LEU A 575 3.93 -5.50 -27.01
CA LEU A 575 3.08 -5.82 -25.88
C LEU A 575 1.76 -5.08 -26.00
N ARG A 576 0.65 -5.73 -25.61
CA ARG A 576 -0.68 -5.11 -25.63
C ARG A 576 -0.77 -3.83 -24.81
N LEU A 577 0.10 -3.65 -23.83
CA LEU A 577 0.14 -2.47 -22.96
C LEU A 577 0.87 -1.27 -23.59
N ASP A 578 1.58 -1.48 -24.70
CA ASP A 578 2.40 -0.44 -25.32
C ASP A 578 1.54 0.61 -26.01
N LEU A 579 1.84 1.88 -25.79
CA LEU A 579 1.25 2.93 -26.60
C LEU A 579 1.77 2.79 -28.02
N GLN A 580 0.86 2.44 -28.96
CA GLN A 580 1.19 2.44 -30.37
C GLN A 580 1.41 3.88 -30.81
N TRP A 581 2.68 4.25 -30.98
CA TRP A 581 3.05 5.41 -31.77
C TRP A 581 2.70 5.07 -33.21
N LYS A 582 1.66 5.69 -33.76
CA LYS A 582 1.20 5.44 -35.13
C LYS A 582 2.38 5.45 -36.11
N SER A 583 2.51 4.37 -36.86
CA SER A 583 2.45 4.44 -38.33
C SER A 583 1.92 3.13 -38.89
N GLU A 584 0.62 2.88 -38.73
CA GLU A 584 -0.10 2.19 -39.81
C GLU A 584 -0.49 3.28 -40.80
N SER A 585 0.45 3.57 -41.70
CA SER A 585 0.24 4.33 -42.93
C SER A 585 -0.19 3.39 -44.04
#